data_AF-A0A9W8CRN4-F1
#
_entry.id   AF-A0A9W8CRN4-F1
#
_cell.length_a   1.000
_cell.length_b   1.000
_cell.length_c   1.000
_cell.angle_alpha   90.00
_cell.angle_beta   90.00
_cell.angle_gamma   90.00
#
_symmetry.space_group_name_H-M   'P 1'
#
loop_
_entity.id
_entity.type
_entity.pdbx_description
1 polymer ?
#
loop_
_entity_poly.entity_id
_entity_poly.type
_entity_poly.pdbx_seq_one_letter_code
_entity_poly.pdbx_strand_id
1 'polypeptide(L)'
;MPSGAPSSYTIHATQPRQRSPAEQTARRLGTSPIPALALAATNAAALLVPSARRKLTGLPSTMQCTMYSAIFAASAYALASGDEVNGSGLAASWSTIWLFFNARRALKARAPLPIAIAAATVSVGSLYAYNYATIGYD
;
A
#
# COMPACT_ATOMS: atom_id res chain seq x y z
N MET A 1 20.98 51.79 28.70
CA MET A 1 21.67 50.90 27.75
C MET A 1 20.86 49.62 27.62
N PRO A 2 20.28 49.28 26.45
CA PRO A 2 19.62 48.01 26.28
C PRO A 2 20.65 46.96 25.86
N SER A 3 20.89 45.95 26.70
CA SER A 3 21.68 44.77 26.35
C SER A 3 20.86 43.87 25.42
N GLY A 4 21.05 44.03 24.11
CA GLY A 4 20.51 43.12 23.11
C GLY A 4 21.22 41.77 23.20
N ALA A 5 20.54 40.74 23.68
CA ALA A 5 21.01 39.37 23.56
C ALA A 5 20.98 38.96 22.08
N PRO A 6 22.06 38.40 21.51
CA PRO A 6 22.02 37.85 20.16
C PRO A 6 21.15 36.58 20.18
N SER A 7 19.95 36.65 19.61
CA SER A 7 19.10 35.48 19.38
C SER A 7 19.69 34.68 18.21
N SER A 8 20.68 33.84 18.50
CA SER A 8 21.32 32.94 17.54
C SER A 8 20.50 31.66 17.32
N TYR A 9 19.19 31.78 17.11
CA TYR A 9 18.39 30.70 16.56
C TYR A 9 18.35 30.85 15.05
N THR A 10 19.42 30.44 14.38
CA THR A 10 19.37 30.17 12.95
C THR A 10 18.46 28.95 12.79
N ILE A 11 17.20 29.18 12.42
CA ILE A 11 16.37 28.11 11.84
C ILE A 11 17.17 27.62 10.63
N HIS A 12 17.80 26.46 10.74
CA HIS A 12 18.28 25.75 9.57
C HIS A 12 17.02 25.46 8.76
N ALA A 13 16.73 26.30 7.76
CA ALA A 13 15.72 26.02 6.78
C ALA A 13 16.06 24.64 6.22
N THR A 14 15.27 23.63 6.57
CA THR A 14 15.40 22.29 6.01
C THR A 14 15.37 22.47 4.51
N GLN A 15 16.50 22.25 3.84
CA GLN A 15 16.55 22.34 2.39
C GLN A 15 15.42 21.47 1.83
N PRO A 16 14.59 21.98 0.90
CA PRO A 16 13.56 21.16 0.28
C PRO A 16 14.24 19.91 -0.29
N ARG A 17 13.87 18.73 0.24
CA ARG A 17 14.49 17.46 -0.12
C ARG A 17 14.34 17.27 -1.63
N GLN A 18 15.44 17.36 -2.37
CA GLN A 18 15.44 17.02 -3.79
C GLN A 18 15.20 15.52 -3.92
N ARG A 19 13.96 15.14 -4.23
CA ARG A 19 13.57 13.74 -4.41
C ARG A 19 14.06 13.21 -5.75
N SER A 20 14.60 12.00 -5.71
CA SER A 20 14.95 11.26 -6.91
C SER A 20 13.71 10.98 -7.77
N PRO A 21 13.86 10.72 -9.08
CA PRO A 21 12.73 10.36 -9.95
C PRO A 21 11.90 9.19 -9.41
N ALA A 22 12.57 8.18 -8.83
CA ALA A 22 11.90 7.02 -8.25
C ALA A 22 10.99 7.38 -7.06
N GLU A 23 11.46 8.26 -6.18
CA GLU A 23 10.66 8.75 -5.04
C GLU A 23 9.47 9.58 -5.50
N GLN A 24 9.63 10.38 -6.57
CA GLN A 24 8.50 11.12 -7.15
C GLN A 24 7.47 10.18 -7.76
N THR A 25 7.89 9.12 -8.44
CA THR A 25 6.97 8.09 -8.96
C THR A 25 6.28 7.33 -7.82
N ALA A 26 7.02 6.95 -6.78
CA ALA A 26 6.46 6.30 -5.60
C ALA A 26 5.44 7.19 -4.89
N ARG A 27 5.73 8.50 -4.76
CA ARG A 27 4.78 9.49 -4.25
C ARG A 27 3.51 9.55 -5.10
N ARG A 28 3.65 9.73 -6.42
CA ARG A 28 2.52 9.83 -7.36
C ARG A 28 1.62 8.60 -7.33
N LEU A 29 2.20 7.41 -7.25
CA LEU A 29 1.43 6.17 -7.19
C LEU A 29 0.87 5.94 -5.78
N GLY A 30 1.59 6.33 -4.73
CA GLY A 30 1.20 6.17 -3.33
C GLY A 30 0.07 7.11 -2.88
N THR A 31 -0.16 8.22 -3.59
CA THR A 31 -1.35 9.08 -3.39
C THR A 31 -2.50 8.72 -4.33
N SER A 32 -2.27 7.84 -5.32
CA SER A 32 -3.31 7.42 -6.27
C SER A 32 -4.20 6.33 -5.66
N PRO A 33 -5.53 6.35 -5.90
CA PRO A 33 -6.42 5.26 -5.52
C PRO A 33 -6.29 4.02 -6.42
N ILE A 34 -5.64 4.16 -7.59
CA ILE A 34 -5.62 3.13 -8.64
C ILE A 34 -4.92 1.84 -8.19
N PRO A 35 -3.73 1.86 -7.54
CA PRO A 35 -3.09 0.63 -7.07
C PRO A 35 -3.94 -0.15 -6.06
N ALA A 36 -4.58 0.55 -5.12
CA ALA A 36 -5.51 -0.07 -4.16
C ALA A 36 -6.75 -0.66 -4.85
N LEU A 37 -7.36 0.04 -5.82
CA LEU A 37 -8.47 -0.50 -6.62
C LEU A 37 -8.06 -1.73 -7.44
N ALA A 38 -6.88 -1.70 -8.05
CA ALA A 38 -6.37 -2.85 -8.81
C ALA A 38 -6.20 -4.08 -7.90
N LEU A 39 -5.71 -3.88 -6.67
CA LEU A 39 -5.56 -4.96 -5.70
C LEU A 39 -6.92 -5.46 -5.18
N ALA A 40 -7.90 -4.56 -5.00
CA ALA A 40 -9.28 -4.94 -4.68
C ALA A 40 -9.88 -5.81 -5.79
N ALA A 41 -9.82 -5.35 -7.04
CA ALA A 41 -10.30 -6.07 -8.21
C ALA A 41 -9.62 -7.43 -8.38
N THR A 42 -8.32 -7.52 -8.10
CA THR A 42 -7.58 -8.79 -8.15
C THR A 42 -8.11 -9.80 -7.13
N ASN A 43 -8.38 -9.37 -5.89
CA ASN A 43 -8.97 -10.24 -4.87
C ASN A 43 -10.42 -10.60 -5.21
N ALA A 44 -11.20 -9.67 -5.78
CA ALA A 44 -12.56 -9.96 -6.25
C ALA A 44 -12.56 -10.97 -7.42
N ALA A 45 -11.66 -10.83 -8.38
CA ALA A 45 -11.54 -11.72 -9.52
C ALA A 45 -11.21 -13.16 -9.09
N ALA A 46 -10.46 -13.34 -7.99
CA ALA A 46 -10.20 -14.66 -7.42
C ALA A 46 -11.49 -15.39 -6.97
N LEU A 47 -12.59 -14.68 -6.70
CA LEU A 47 -13.91 -15.27 -6.39
C LEU A 47 -14.58 -15.91 -7.61
N LEU A 48 -14.25 -15.42 -8.82
CA LEU A 48 -14.81 -15.89 -10.09
C LEU A 48 -14.11 -17.17 -10.58
N VAL A 49 -12.93 -17.48 -10.05
CA VAL A 49 -12.17 -18.69 -10.41
C VAL A 49 -12.87 -19.90 -9.77
N PRO A 50 -13.50 -20.80 -10.56
CA PRO A 50 -14.22 -21.96 -10.02
C PRO A 50 -13.30 -22.88 -9.20
N SER A 51 -12.00 -22.86 -9.50
CA SER A 51 -10.96 -23.64 -8.82
C SER A 51 -10.51 -23.04 -7.47
N ALA A 52 -10.86 -21.78 -7.14
CA ALA A 52 -10.76 -21.26 -5.77
C ALA A 52 -11.71 -22.02 -4.82
N ARG A 53 -12.77 -22.62 -5.36
CA ARG A 53 -13.70 -23.48 -4.62
C ARG A 53 -13.30 -24.96 -4.63
N ARG A 54 -12.33 -25.41 -5.46
CA ARG A 54 -12.07 -26.85 -5.61
C ARG A 54 -10.64 -27.37 -5.66
N LYS A 55 -9.56 -26.61 -5.94
CA LYS A 55 -8.17 -27.17 -5.90
C LYS A 55 -6.99 -26.23 -6.26
N LEU A 56 -7.16 -24.91 -6.41
CA LEU A 56 -6.00 -24.01 -6.57
C LEU A 56 -5.30 -23.82 -5.21
N THR A 57 -4.36 -24.71 -4.91
CA THR A 57 -3.40 -24.55 -3.82
C THR A 57 -2.69 -23.21 -3.99
N GLY A 58 -2.83 -22.29 -3.03
CA GLY A 58 -2.08 -21.04 -3.00
C GLY A 58 -2.90 -19.75 -3.03
N LEU A 59 -4.18 -19.79 -3.42
CA LEU A 59 -5.05 -18.61 -3.37
C LEU A 59 -5.67 -18.40 -1.97
N PRO A 60 -6.02 -17.15 -1.61
CA PRO A 60 -6.80 -16.87 -0.40
C PRO A 60 -8.17 -17.58 -0.47
N SER A 61 -8.75 -17.86 0.71
CA SER A 61 -10.11 -18.43 0.76
C SER A 61 -11.15 -17.43 0.24
N THR A 62 -12.34 -17.90 -0.16
CA THR A 62 -13.44 -17.02 -0.63
C THR A 62 -13.73 -15.89 0.37
N MET A 63 -13.78 -16.20 1.67
CA MET A 63 -14.00 -15.21 2.72
C MET A 63 -12.85 -14.18 2.78
N GLN A 64 -11.61 -14.63 2.67
CA GLN A 64 -10.45 -13.73 2.64
C GLN A 64 -10.49 -12.84 1.40
N CYS A 65 -10.76 -13.40 0.22
CA CYS A 65 -10.89 -12.62 -1.02
C CYS A 65 -11.96 -11.52 -0.90
N THR A 66 -13.13 -11.83 -0.34
CA THR A 66 -14.18 -10.84 -0.09
C THR A 66 -13.70 -9.75 0.86
N MET A 67 -13.10 -10.12 2.00
CA MET A 67 -12.62 -9.16 3.00
C MET A 67 -11.51 -8.26 2.43
N TYR A 68 -10.50 -8.83 1.79
CA TYR A 68 -9.41 -8.05 1.19
C TYR A 68 -9.91 -7.16 0.05
N SER A 69 -10.84 -7.65 -0.78
CA SER A 69 -11.48 -6.81 -1.79
C SER A 69 -12.18 -5.60 -1.17
N ALA A 70 -12.98 -5.81 -0.12
CA ALA A 70 -13.69 -4.72 0.55
C ALA A 70 -12.74 -3.72 1.19
N ILE A 71 -11.69 -4.20 1.87
CA ILE A 71 -10.73 -3.35 2.57
C ILE A 71 -9.86 -2.54 1.59
N PHE A 72 -9.37 -3.14 0.51
CA PHE A 72 -8.61 -2.40 -0.49
C PHE A 72 -9.50 -1.40 -1.26
N ALA A 73 -10.79 -1.71 -1.46
CA ALA A 73 -11.74 -0.75 -1.99
C ALA A 73 -11.99 0.42 -1.01
N ALA A 74 -12.10 0.14 0.29
CA ALA A 74 -12.23 1.18 1.32
C ALA A 74 -10.98 2.07 1.40
N SER A 75 -9.79 1.48 1.32
CA SER A 75 -8.53 2.23 1.21
C SER A 75 -8.50 3.13 -0.02
N ALA A 76 -8.90 2.61 -1.19
CA ALA A 76 -8.99 3.41 -2.40
C ALA A 76 -10.01 4.56 -2.29
N TYR A 77 -11.14 4.32 -1.64
CA TYR A 77 -12.14 5.35 -1.38
C TYR A 77 -11.59 6.47 -0.49
N ALA A 78 -10.85 6.12 0.58
CA ALA A 78 -10.19 7.10 1.43
C ALA A 78 -9.18 7.96 0.64
N LEU A 79 -8.33 7.32 -0.18
CA LEU A 79 -7.38 8.02 -1.08
C LEU A 79 -8.12 8.95 -2.06
N ALA A 80 -9.20 8.48 -2.69
CA ALA A 80 -10.00 9.28 -3.62
C ALA A 80 -10.71 10.47 -2.92
N SER A 81 -10.96 10.36 -1.62
CA SER A 81 -11.57 11.42 -0.80
C SER A 81 -10.54 12.42 -0.24
N GLY A 82 -9.25 12.25 -0.56
CA GLY A 82 -8.16 13.10 -0.06
C GLY A 82 -7.64 12.70 1.33
N ASP A 83 -8.13 11.60 1.91
CA ASP A 83 -7.65 11.07 3.19
C ASP A 83 -6.46 10.13 2.94
N GLU A 84 -5.31 10.74 2.63
CA GLU A 84 -4.09 10.02 2.28
C GLU A 84 -3.55 9.18 3.45
N VAL A 85 -3.71 9.66 4.69
CA VAL A 85 -3.21 9.00 5.89
C VAL A 85 -3.94 7.68 6.11
N ASN A 86 -5.27 7.71 6.19
CA ASN A 86 -6.04 6.49 6.41
C ASN A 86 -5.99 5.57 5.20
N GLY A 87 -6.08 6.14 3.99
CA GLY A 87 -5.99 5.39 2.75
C GLY A 87 -4.69 4.59 2.61
N SER A 88 -3.54 5.26 2.79
CA SER A 88 -2.23 4.61 2.71
C SER A 88 -1.99 3.64 3.87
N GLY A 89 -2.39 4.02 5.09
CA GLY A 89 -2.23 3.18 6.28
C GLY A 89 -3.02 1.87 6.19
N LEU A 90 -4.27 1.93 5.70
CA LEU A 90 -5.09 0.75 5.44
C LEU A 90 -4.42 -0.15 4.40
N ALA A 91 -4.05 0.38 3.22
CA ALA A 91 -3.45 -0.44 2.18
C ALA A 91 -2.13 -1.10 2.62
N ALA A 92 -1.26 -0.37 3.30
CA ALA A 92 0.02 -0.89 3.80
C ALA A 92 -0.18 -2.01 4.83
N SER A 93 -1.02 -1.76 5.84
CA SER A 93 -1.27 -2.70 6.94
C SER A 93 -1.94 -3.97 6.43
N TRP A 94 -2.98 -3.83 5.60
CA TRP A 94 -3.73 -4.97 5.10
C TRP A 94 -2.99 -5.75 4.01
N SER A 95 -2.07 -5.12 3.27
CA SER A 95 -1.12 -5.85 2.41
C SER A 95 -0.17 -6.72 3.24
N THR A 96 0.30 -6.22 4.39
CA THR A 96 1.16 -7.00 5.30
C THR A 96 0.41 -8.21 5.88
N ILE A 97 -0.84 -8.00 6.32
CA ILE A 97 -1.72 -9.07 6.80
C ILE A 97 -1.96 -10.11 5.69
N TRP A 98 -2.25 -9.65 4.46
CA TRP A 98 -2.42 -10.54 3.31
C TRP A 98 -1.18 -11.42 3.09
N LEU A 99 0.01 -10.81 3.09
CA LEU A 99 1.28 -11.52 2.89
C LEU A 99 1.54 -12.53 4.01
N PHE A 100 1.32 -12.14 5.27
CA PHE A 100 1.51 -13.02 6.41
C PHE A 100 0.69 -14.32 6.28
N PHE A 101 -0.58 -14.21 5.88
CA PHE A 101 -1.45 -15.38 5.76
C PHE A 101 -1.30 -16.15 4.43
N ASN A 102 -0.92 -15.49 3.34
CA ASN A 102 -1.02 -16.08 2.00
C ASN A 102 0.31 -16.25 1.26
N ALA A 103 1.36 -15.46 1.56
CA ALA A 103 2.60 -15.48 0.79
C ALA A 103 3.26 -16.87 0.78
N ARG A 104 3.34 -17.53 1.94
CA ARG A 104 3.92 -18.89 2.03
C ARG A 104 3.14 -19.89 1.16
N ARG A 105 1.81 -19.81 1.15
CA ARG A 105 0.95 -20.69 0.36
C ARG A 105 1.10 -20.40 -1.13
N ALA A 106 1.17 -19.13 -1.51
CA ALA A 106 1.39 -18.70 -2.88
C ALA A 106 2.74 -19.19 -3.44
N LEU A 107 3.82 -19.07 -2.65
CA LEU A 107 5.15 -19.54 -3.05
C LEU A 107 5.21 -21.07 -3.11
N LYS A 108 4.62 -21.78 -2.13
CA LYS A 108 4.58 -23.26 -2.12
C LYS A 108 3.76 -23.84 -3.26
N ALA A 109 2.76 -23.11 -3.76
CA ALA A 109 1.95 -23.54 -4.89
C ALA A 109 2.76 -23.70 -6.18
N ARG A 110 3.90 -22.98 -6.31
CA ARG A 110 4.72 -22.95 -7.53
C ARG A 110 3.91 -22.64 -8.79
N ALA A 111 2.82 -21.89 -8.63
CA ALA A 111 1.92 -21.51 -9.71
C ALA A 111 2.07 -20.01 -9.99
N PRO A 112 2.04 -19.59 -11.26
CA PRO A 112 2.30 -18.20 -11.64
C PRO A 112 1.27 -17.23 -11.04
N LEU A 113 0.00 -17.62 -11.00
CA LEU A 113 -1.08 -16.75 -10.53
C LEU A 113 -0.97 -16.37 -9.04
N PRO A 114 -0.88 -17.31 -8.07
CA PRO A 114 -0.70 -16.95 -6.66
C PRO A 114 0.57 -16.11 -6.40
N ILE A 115 1.66 -16.41 -7.11
CA ILE A 115 2.92 -15.66 -7.00
C ILE A 115 2.74 -14.23 -7.52
N ALA A 116 2.05 -14.05 -8.66
CA ALA A 116 1.76 -12.74 -9.22
C ALA A 116 0.90 -11.90 -8.26
N ILE A 117 -0.12 -12.48 -7.63
CA ILE A 117 -0.93 -11.77 -6.64
C ILE A 117 -0.08 -11.38 -5.42
N ALA A 118 0.76 -12.28 -4.91
CA ALA A 118 1.65 -11.96 -3.79
C ALA A 118 2.66 -10.85 -4.14
N ALA A 119 3.21 -10.87 -5.36
CA ALA A 119 4.10 -9.84 -5.88
C ALA A 119 3.39 -8.48 -6.02
N ALA A 120 2.14 -8.48 -6.51
CA ALA A 120 1.31 -7.28 -6.56
C ALA A 120 1.04 -6.74 -5.15
N THR A 121 0.65 -7.60 -4.21
CA THR A 121 0.39 -7.20 -2.82
C THR A 121 1.62 -6.59 -2.15
N VAL A 122 2.82 -7.18 -2.28
CA VAL A 122 4.02 -6.59 -1.68
C VAL A 122 4.42 -5.28 -2.35
N SER A 123 4.26 -5.16 -3.66
CA SER A 123 4.57 -3.92 -4.40
C SER A 123 3.66 -2.78 -3.96
N VAL A 124 2.34 -3.03 -3.95
CA VAL A 124 1.33 -2.06 -3.52
C VAL A 124 1.47 -1.72 -2.04
N GLY A 125 1.68 -2.72 -1.19
CA GLY A 125 1.90 -2.51 0.25
C GLY A 125 3.13 -1.65 0.53
N SER A 126 4.25 -1.91 -0.15
CA SER A 126 5.48 -1.12 0.01
C SER A 126 5.32 0.32 -0.47
N LEU A 127 4.59 0.50 -1.58
CA LEU A 127 4.28 1.82 -2.13
C LEU A 127 3.49 2.67 -1.14
N TYR A 128 2.40 2.13 -0.58
CA TYR A 128 1.59 2.84 0.39
C TYR A 128 2.28 2.98 1.75
N ALA A 129 3.13 2.05 2.14
CA ALA A 129 3.97 2.19 3.34
C ALA A 129 4.96 3.36 3.18
N TYR A 130 5.58 3.49 2.01
CA TYR A 130 6.45 4.64 1.70
C TYR A 130 5.67 5.96 1.73
N ASN A 131 4.49 6.00 1.11
CA ASN A 131 3.66 7.21 1.15
C ASN A 131 3.32 7.56 2.60
N TYR A 132 2.78 6.61 3.36
CA TYR A 132 2.41 6.80 4.77
C TYR A 132 3.59 7.32 5.62
N ALA A 133 4.80 6.78 5.43
CA ALA A 133 5.99 7.21 6.16
C ALA A 133 6.51 8.60 5.77
N THR A 134 6.07 9.15 4.64
CA THR A 134 6.54 10.45 4.11
C THR A 134 5.49 11.56 4.19
N ILE A 135 4.25 11.25 4.59
CA ILE A 135 3.23 12.27 4.86
C ILE A 135 3.73 13.22 5.95
N GLY A 136 3.66 14.53 5.68
CA GLY A 136 4.09 15.58 6.62
C GLY A 136 5.58 15.94 6.57
N TYR A 137 6.37 15.32 5.69
CA TYR A 137 7.79 15.64 5.47
C TYR A 137 8.03 16.42 4.16
N ASP A 138 7.07 17.29 3.78
CA ASP A 138 7.14 18.18 2.62
C ASP A 138 7.22 19.65 3.01
#